data_AF-A0A2B9PUE3-F1
#
_entry.id   AF-A0A2B9PUE3-F1
#
_cell.length_a   1.000
_cell.length_b   1.000
_cell.length_c   1.000
_cell.angle_alpha   90.00
_cell.angle_beta   90.00
_cell.angle_gamma   90.00
#
_symmetry.space_group_name_H-M   'P 1'
#
loop_
_entity.id
_entity.type
_entity.pdbx_description
1 polymer ?
#
loop_
_entity_poly.entity_id
_entity_poly.type
_entity_poly.pdbx_seq_one_letter_code
_entity_poly.pdbx_strand_id
1 'polypeptide(L)' 'MCACNGTRVIRNDIGMGMYQFGSCVCEAGNRSHEEVDRKRHAVMARLMEIHRMQQEEKSGIVA' A
#
# COMPACT_ATOMS: atom_id res chain seq x y z
N MET A 1 17.69 -11.17 12.80
CA MET A 1 17.55 -10.04 13.74
C MET A 1 16.77 -8.93 13.05
N CYS A 2 15.54 -8.65 13.50
CA CYS A 2 14.67 -7.57 13.00
C CYS A 2 15.17 -6.23 13.57
N ALA A 3 15.34 -5.21 12.72
CA ALA A 3 15.88 -3.90 13.11
C ALA A 3 14.78 -2.86 13.41
N CYS A 4 13.65 -3.28 14.00
CA CYS A 4 12.49 -2.42 14.26
C CYS A 4 12.31 -2.04 15.75
N ASN A 5 13.22 -2.42 16.64
CA ASN A 5 13.13 -1.98 18.03
C ASN A 5 13.58 -0.51 18.13
N GLY A 6 12.62 0.41 18.03
CA GLY A 6 12.77 1.81 18.45
C GLY A 6 12.60 2.88 17.38
N THR A 7 12.67 2.56 16.09
CA THR A 7 12.55 3.55 15.01
C THR A 7 11.50 3.07 14.01
N ARG A 8 10.31 3.69 14.05
CA ARG A 8 9.18 3.46 13.14
C ARG A 8 9.65 3.49 11.67
N VAL A 9 8.81 2.96 10.76
CA VAL A 9 9.02 2.86 9.30
C VAL A 9 9.61 4.13 8.67
N ILE A 10 9.28 5.29 9.25
CA ILE A 10 9.77 6.59 8.86
C ILE A 10 10.70 7.09 9.96
N ARG A 11 11.98 7.28 9.63
CA ARG A 11 12.97 7.94 10.48
C ARG A 11 12.94 9.45 10.23
N ASN A 12 12.56 10.22 11.26
CA ASN A 12 12.53 11.69 11.22
C ASN A 12 13.69 12.31 12.03
N ASP A 13 14.50 11.47 12.66
CA ASP A 13 15.60 11.81 13.57
C ASP A 13 16.96 11.95 12.86
N ILE A 14 17.00 11.76 11.54
CA ILE A 14 18.21 11.89 10.72
C ILE A 14 18.67 13.37 10.60
N GLY A 15 17.82 14.30 11.03
CA GLY A 15 18.06 15.74 10.85
C GLY A 15 17.90 16.16 9.37
N MET A 16 17.60 17.43 9.13
CA MET A 16 17.39 18.02 7.78
C MET A 16 16.13 17.60 7.01
N GLY A 17 15.06 17.15 7.68
CA GLY A 17 13.78 16.86 7.00
C GLY A 17 13.82 15.68 6.01
N MET A 18 14.83 14.83 6.13
CA MET A 18 15.02 13.65 5.31
C MET A 18 14.19 12.50 5.86
N TYR A 19 13.28 11.97 5.04
CA TYR A 19 12.51 10.77 5.33
C TYR A 19 13.16 9.58 4.63
N GLN A 20 13.64 8.60 5.39
CA GLN A 20 14.12 7.34 4.82
C GLN A 20 13.13 6.22 5.16
N PHE A 21 12.62 5.55 4.13
CA PHE A 21 12.01 4.25 4.30
C PHE A 21 13.12 3.25 4.64
N GLY A 22 13.34 3.00 5.94
CA GLY A 22 14.20 1.92 6.37
C GLY A 22 13.56 0.58 6.02
N SER A 23 14.35 -0.49 5.93
CA SER A 23 13.87 -1.88 5.77
C SER A 23 13.12 -2.41 7.01
N CYS A 24 12.48 -1.53 7.79
CA CYS A 24 11.57 -1.92 8.86
C CYS A 24 10.25 -2.36 8.25
N VAL A 25 10.27 -3.59 7.73
CA VAL A 25 9.10 -4.26 7.19
C VAL A 25 9.16 -5.71 7.64
N CYS A 26 9.28 -5.94 8.95
CA CYS A 26 9.37 -7.32 9.46
C CYS A 26 8.09 -8.12 9.19
N GLU A 27 6.93 -7.47 9.03
CA GLU A 27 5.68 -8.17 8.71
C GLU A 27 5.33 -8.15 7.21
N ALA A 28 5.49 -7.02 6.53
CA ALA A 28 5.22 -6.93 5.09
C ALA A 28 6.35 -7.49 4.21
N GLY A 29 7.61 -7.54 4.70
CA GLY A 29 8.74 -8.20 4.05
C GLY A 29 8.85 -9.69 4.37
N ASN A 30 8.06 -10.19 5.34
CA ASN A 30 7.91 -11.62 5.63
C ASN A 30 6.79 -12.28 4.80
N ARG A 31 6.15 -11.52 3.90
CA ARG A 31 5.18 -12.05 2.93
C ARG A 31 5.91 -12.44 1.66
N SER A 32 5.50 -13.55 1.05
CA SER A 32 6.06 -13.94 -0.25
C SER A 32 5.63 -12.92 -1.32
N HIS A 33 6.47 -12.74 -2.34
CA HIS A 33 6.14 -11.86 -3.46
C HIS A 33 4.83 -12.28 -4.12
N GLU A 34 4.55 -13.57 -4.23
CA GLU A 34 3.31 -14.13 -4.78
C GLU A 34 2.09 -13.80 -3.91
N GLU A 35 2.23 -13.78 -2.59
CA GLU A 35 1.15 -13.36 -1.68
C GLU A 35 0.82 -11.87 -1.85
N VAL A 36 1.85 -11.04 -1.93
CA VAL A 36 1.70 -9.59 -2.16
C VAL A 36 1.08 -9.33 -3.54
N ASP A 37 1.55 -10.04 -4.56
CA ASP A 37 1.08 -9.89 -5.93
C ASP A 37 -0.40 -10.30 -6.09
N ARG A 38 -0.82 -11.41 -5.47
CA ARG A 38 -2.24 -11.81 -5.42
C ARG A 38 -3.12 -10.77 -4.73
N LYS A 39 -2.66 -10.22 -3.59
CA LYS A 39 -3.39 -9.15 -2.89
C LYS A 39 -3.48 -7.89 -3.74
N ARG A 40 -2.43 -7.52 -4.47
CA ARG A 40 -2.44 -6.38 -5.41
C ARG A 40 -3.50 -6.57 -6.49
N HIS A 41 -3.55 -7.73 -7.13
CA HIS A 41 -4.56 -8.01 -8.15
C HIS A 41 -6.00 -7.92 -7.62
N ALA A 42 -6.26 -8.43 -6.42
CA ALA A 42 -7.59 -8.35 -5.80
C ALA A 42 -8.02 -6.89 -5.51
N VAL A 43 -7.09 -6.05 -5.05
CA VAL A 43 -7.36 -4.62 -4.82
C VAL A 43 -7.61 -3.91 -6.15
N MET A 44 -6.81 -4.17 -7.18
CA MET A 44 -6.98 -3.56 -8.50
C MET A 44 -8.31 -3.92 -9.14
N ALA A 45 -8.75 -5.17 -9.04
CA ALA A 45 -10.05 -5.60 -9.56
C ALA A 45 -11.22 -4.86 -8.88
N ARG A 46 -11.17 -4.72 -7.54
CA ARG A 46 -12.19 -3.94 -6.80
C ARG A 46 -12.17 -2.47 -7.20
N LEU A 47 -10.98 -1.89 -7.38
CA LEU A 47 -10.83 -0.49 -7.75
C LEU A 47 -11.35 -0.21 -9.16
N MET A 48 -11.10 -1.12 -10.11
CA MET A 48 -11.64 -1.03 -11.47
C MET A 48 -13.16 -1.07 -11.47
N GLU A 49 -13.77 -1.95 -10.68
CA GLU A 49 -15.23 -2.04 -10.59
C GLU A 49 -15.85 -0.78 -9.96
N ILE A 50 -15.26 -0.26 -8.89
CA ILE A 50 -15.68 1.02 -8.30
C ILE A 50 -15.57 2.14 -9.33
N HIS A 51 -14.46 2.20 -10.07
CA HIS A 51 -14.27 3.21 -11.10
C HIS A 51 -15.32 3.09 -12.21
N ARG A 52 -15.65 1.86 -12.64
CA ARG A 52 -16.72 1.62 -13.62
C ARG A 52 -18.06 2.15 -13.11
N MET A 53 -18.46 1.79 -11.88
CA MET A 53 -19.70 2.26 -11.27
C MET A 53 -19.74 3.80 -11.18
N GLN A 54 -18.66 4.44 -10.77
CA GLN A 54 -18.57 5.91 -10.73
C GLN A 54 -18.74 6.55 -12.11
N GLN A 55 -18.23 5.91 -13.16
CA GLN A 55 -18.38 6.39 -14.53
C GLN A 55 -19.82 6.19 -15.04
N GLU A 56 -20.49 5.10 -14.67
CA GLU A 56 -21.90 4.83 -14.99
C GLU A 56 -22.86 5.79 -14.25
N GLU A 57 -22.59 6.09 -12.99
CA GLU A 57 -23.29 7.12 -12.21
C GLU A 57 -23.11 8.50 -12.84
N LYS A 58 -21.86 8.87 -13.19
CA LYS A 58 -21.55 10.16 -13.83
C LYS A 58 -22.17 10.30 -15.22
N SER A 59 -22.32 9.21 -15.96
CA SER A 59 -22.92 9.20 -17.30
C SER A 59 -24.45 9.11 -17.29
N GLY A 60 -25.07 9.00 -16.10
CA GLY A 60 -26.53 8.90 -15.97
C GLY A 60 -27.10 7.56 -16.46
N ILE A 61 -26.26 6.52 -16.58
CA ILE A 61 -26.67 5.17 -17.00
C ILE A 61 -27.33 4.42 -15.83
N VAL A 62 -27.00 4.80 -14.59
CA VAL A 62 -27.66 4.30 -13.38
C VAL A 62 -28.69 5.34 -12.93
N ALA A 63 -29.96 5.08 -13.24
CA ALA A 63 -31.14 5.78 -12.72
C ALA A 63 -31.98 4.80 -11.89
#